data_AF-A0A517YC86-F1
#
_entry.id   AF-A0A517YC86-F1
#
_cell.length_a   1.000
_cell.length_b   1.000
_cell.length_c   1.000
_cell.angle_alpha   90.00
_cell.angle_beta   90.00
_cell.angle_gamma   90.00
#
_symmetry.space_group_name_H-M   'P 1'
#
loop_
_entity.id
_entity.type
_entity.pdbx_description
1 polymer ?
#
loop_
_entity_poly.entity_id
_entity_poly.type
_entity_poly.pdbx_seq_one_letter_code
_entity_poly.pdbx_strand_id
1 'polypeptide(L)'
;MKSEKRHELQKNELADWLGNRVETYSEYFWPVVGGIVVAFVAAIGIAWYVGTQDAKAATAWNAYFQAYGERDREAELKKVAETDVGTPAAMWALQGVADLSLAKASNLMFTDRAEASKHLKDAEDNYNAVLKEARDPFLLARAQYGMARLQETQCKPAEALKYYELVAKSQKDKALGKAAAQDVKRMSDPQTIAFLEWFAAQSPKRPVPTGHGGMPGMPPLNVPTDLPERPDISLPGNLNLDLPQSPTGETKLEFPKPDDAPKNDAPKADAPKGDVPPAPEPKK
;
A
#
# COMPACT_ATOMS: atom_id res chain seq x y z
N MET A 1 19.23 -70.91 71.81
CA MET A 1 18.25 -70.38 70.83
C MET A 1 17.88 -68.94 71.21
N LYS A 2 18.44 -67.94 70.50
CA LYS A 2 18.05 -66.51 70.41
C LYS A 2 19.30 -65.64 70.20
N SER A 3 19.87 -65.66 68.99
CA SER A 3 20.84 -64.65 68.55
C SER A 3 20.83 -64.36 67.05
N GLU A 4 20.05 -65.09 66.23
CA GLU A 4 20.06 -64.91 64.77
C GLU A 4 18.97 -63.97 64.24
N LYS A 5 18.01 -63.51 65.06
CA LYS A 5 16.85 -62.71 64.62
C LYS A 5 16.95 -61.20 64.90
N ARG A 6 18.14 -60.59 64.79
CA ARG A 6 18.29 -59.13 64.98
C ARG A 6 19.10 -58.41 63.89
N HIS A 7 19.51 -59.09 62.82
CA HIS A 7 20.21 -58.47 61.70
C HIS A 7 19.41 -58.35 60.39
N GLU A 8 18.11 -58.68 60.39
CA GLU A 8 17.26 -58.60 59.18
C GLU A 8 16.43 -57.30 59.05
N LEU A 9 16.55 -56.34 59.96
CA LEU A 9 15.70 -55.13 59.97
C LEU A 9 16.37 -53.86 59.44
N GLN A 10 17.29 -53.95 58.48
CA GLN A 10 17.81 -52.75 57.81
C GLN A 10 18.12 -52.93 56.32
N LYS A 11 17.47 -53.86 55.63
CA LYS A 11 17.38 -53.78 54.16
C LYS A 11 15.98 -53.34 53.80
N ASN A 12 15.87 -52.04 53.58
CA ASN A 12 14.67 -51.40 53.10
C ASN A 12 14.46 -51.90 51.66
N GLU A 13 13.60 -52.91 51.46
CA GLU A 13 13.27 -53.45 50.12
C GLU A 13 12.79 -52.36 49.16
N LEU A 14 12.21 -51.28 49.68
CA LEU A 14 11.85 -50.12 48.88
C LEU A 14 13.10 -49.37 48.38
N ALA A 15 14.16 -49.31 49.20
CA ALA A 15 15.43 -48.70 48.82
C ALA A 15 16.23 -49.59 47.85
N ASP A 16 16.20 -50.92 48.01
CA ASP A 16 16.79 -51.84 47.03
C ASP A 16 16.01 -51.83 45.71
N TRP A 17 14.67 -51.72 45.74
CA TRP A 17 13.86 -51.57 44.52
C TRP A 17 14.09 -50.22 43.83
N LEU A 18 14.19 -49.13 44.60
CA LEU A 18 14.47 -47.80 44.05
C LEU A 18 15.91 -47.70 43.54
N GLY A 19 16.88 -48.29 44.26
CA GLY A 19 18.29 -48.35 43.88
C GLY A 19 18.51 -49.14 42.59
N ASN A 20 17.93 -50.34 42.51
CA ASN A 20 18.06 -51.20 41.33
C ASN A 20 17.34 -50.64 40.09
N ARG A 21 16.28 -49.82 40.29
CA ARG A 21 15.59 -49.13 39.19
C ARG A 21 16.27 -47.82 38.78
N VAL A 22 16.93 -47.12 39.69
CA VAL A 22 17.77 -45.94 39.40
C VAL A 22 19.03 -46.33 38.63
N GLU A 23 19.63 -47.48 38.93
CA GLU A 23 20.82 -47.97 38.22
C GLU A 23 20.58 -48.16 36.72
N THR A 24 19.41 -48.66 36.31
CA THR A 24 19.06 -48.86 34.89
C THR A 24 18.84 -47.55 34.12
N TYR A 25 18.46 -46.46 34.81
CA TYR A 25 18.28 -45.15 34.17
C TYR A 25 19.53 -44.26 34.22
N SER A 26 20.53 -44.62 35.05
CA SER A 26 21.76 -43.83 35.20
C SER A 26 22.55 -43.70 33.88
N GLU A 27 22.50 -44.73 33.03
CA GLU A 27 23.26 -44.79 31.78
C GLU A 27 22.70 -43.86 30.68
N TYR A 28 21.39 -43.61 30.69
CA TYR A 28 20.71 -42.74 29.71
C TYR A 28 20.42 -41.33 30.23
N PHE A 29 20.61 -41.09 31.53
CA PHE A 29 20.32 -39.80 32.15
C PHE A 29 21.13 -38.66 31.51
N TRP A 30 22.45 -38.84 31.36
CA TRP A 30 23.32 -37.80 30.80
C TRP A 30 23.05 -37.49 29.32
N PRO A 31 22.86 -38.47 28.42
CA PRO A 31 22.45 -38.20 27.04
C PRO A 31 21.09 -37.51 26.90
N VAL A 32 20.10 -37.91 27.70
CA VAL A 32 18.75 -37.30 27.66
C VAL A 32 18.80 -35.86 28.14
N VAL A 33 19.49 -35.60 29.25
CA VAL A 33 19.70 -34.23 29.76
C VAL A 33 20.46 -33.39 28.72
N GLY A 34 21.52 -33.94 28.11
CA GLY A 34 22.26 -33.28 27.03
C GLY A 34 21.37 -32.91 25.84
N GLY A 35 20.52 -33.83 25.39
CA GLY A 35 19.55 -33.59 24.32
C GLY A 35 18.53 -32.50 24.66
N ILE A 36 18.01 -32.50 25.88
CA ILE A 36 17.09 -31.46 26.37
C ILE A 36 17.77 -30.10 26.41
N VAL A 37 19.01 -30.03 26.92
CA VAL A 37 19.78 -28.77 26.97
C VAL A 37 20.01 -28.21 25.57
N VAL A 38 20.41 -29.05 24.60
CA VAL A 38 20.59 -28.63 23.21
C VAL A 38 19.27 -28.13 22.61
N ALA A 39 18.17 -28.85 22.81
CA ALA A 39 16.85 -28.43 22.34
C ALA A 39 16.41 -27.10 22.97
N PHE A 40 16.70 -26.90 24.25
CA PHE A 40 16.37 -25.66 24.97
C PHE A 40 17.19 -24.46 24.47
N VAL A 41 18.49 -24.65 24.25
CA VAL A 41 19.36 -23.62 23.65
C VAL A 41 18.90 -23.27 22.23
N ALA A 42 18.55 -24.27 21.43
CA ALA A 42 18.00 -24.05 20.09
C ALA A 42 16.67 -23.29 20.14
N ALA A 43 15.78 -23.63 21.06
CA ALA A 43 14.51 -22.94 21.24
C ALA A 43 14.70 -21.48 21.67
N ILE A 44 15.63 -21.18 22.58
CA ILE A 44 15.97 -19.80 22.97
C ILE A 44 16.53 -19.03 21.77
N GLY A 45 17.44 -19.64 21.01
CA GLY A 45 18.02 -19.02 19.81
C GLY A 45 16.96 -18.67 18.77
N ILE A 46 16.02 -19.59 18.50
CA ILE A 46 14.88 -19.35 17.60
C ILE A 46 13.97 -18.26 18.16
N ALA A 47 13.60 -18.32 19.44
CA ALA A 47 12.71 -17.33 20.07
C ALA A 47 13.32 -15.92 20.03
N TRP A 48 14.62 -15.79 20.26
CA TRP A 48 15.32 -14.51 20.16
C TRP A 48 15.39 -14.00 18.72
N TYR A 49 15.69 -14.89 17.76
CA TYR A 49 15.69 -14.54 16.35
C TYR A 49 14.32 -14.06 15.85
N VAL A 50 13.24 -14.77 16.20
CA VAL A 50 11.87 -14.38 15.82
C VAL A 50 11.45 -13.08 16.53
N GLY A 51 11.73 -12.95 17.84
CA GLY A 51 11.36 -11.76 18.61
C GLY A 51 12.03 -10.47 18.11
N THR A 52 13.26 -10.55 17.59
CA THR A 52 13.93 -9.38 16.99
C THR A 52 13.32 -8.97 15.64
N GLN A 53 12.81 -9.91 14.86
CA GLN A 53 12.13 -9.63 13.60
C GLN A 53 10.80 -8.92 13.82
N ASP A 54 10.01 -9.34 14.80
CA ASP A 54 8.72 -8.71 15.12
C ASP A 54 8.89 -7.26 15.57
N ALA A 55 9.89 -6.99 16.42
CA ALA A 55 10.22 -5.63 16.85
C ALA A 55 10.69 -4.74 15.70
N LYS A 56 11.52 -5.28 14.79
CA LYS A 56 11.95 -4.57 13.58
C LYS A 56 10.76 -4.29 12.66
N ALA A 57 9.89 -5.27 12.44
CA ALA A 57 8.70 -5.11 11.61
C ALA A 57 7.73 -4.07 12.17
N ALA A 58 7.50 -4.06 13.50
CA ALA A 58 6.66 -3.06 14.15
C ALA A 58 7.22 -1.64 13.98
N THR A 59 8.53 -1.47 14.14
CA THR A 59 9.21 -0.18 13.93
C THR A 59 9.08 0.29 12.49
N ALA A 60 9.30 -0.60 11.52
CA ALA A 60 9.18 -0.31 10.10
C ALA A 60 7.75 0.09 9.71
N TRP A 61 6.72 -0.54 10.29
CA TRP A 61 5.34 -0.15 10.09
C TRP A 61 5.03 1.25 10.62
N ASN A 62 5.55 1.61 11.78
CA ASN A 62 5.40 2.96 12.32
C ASN A 62 6.05 4.00 11.38
N ALA A 63 7.27 3.72 10.91
CA ALA A 63 7.97 4.58 9.95
C ALA A 63 7.20 4.72 8.63
N TYR A 64 6.64 3.62 8.11
CA TYR A 64 5.78 3.62 6.93
C TYR A 64 4.55 4.52 7.10
N PHE A 65 3.80 4.37 8.19
CA PHE A 65 2.61 5.19 8.42
C PHE A 65 2.93 6.67 8.65
N GLN A 66 4.05 6.96 9.32
CA GLN A 66 4.55 8.31 9.47
C GLN A 66 4.90 8.92 8.11
N ALA A 67 5.67 8.21 7.27
CA ALA A 67 6.05 8.67 5.94
C ALA A 67 4.84 8.99 5.05
N TYR A 68 3.74 8.25 5.17
CA TYR A 68 2.51 8.53 4.43
C TYR A 68 1.84 9.86 4.79
N GLY A 69 2.02 10.33 6.02
CA GLY A 69 1.47 11.60 6.52
C GLY A 69 2.32 12.82 6.17
N GLU A 70 3.54 12.62 5.69
CA GLU A 70 4.48 13.71 5.41
C GLU A 70 4.17 14.44 4.10
N ARG A 71 4.58 15.71 4.02
CA ARG A 71 4.41 16.53 2.81
C ARG A 71 5.19 15.95 1.62
N ASP A 72 6.39 15.43 1.87
CA ASP A 72 7.23 14.76 0.88
C ASP A 72 7.18 13.24 1.05
N ARG A 73 5.96 12.70 1.05
CA ARG A 73 5.71 11.27 1.27
C ARG A 73 6.48 10.33 0.34
N GLU A 74 6.80 10.75 -0.89
CA GLU A 74 7.54 9.87 -1.82
C GLU A 74 8.99 9.67 -1.37
N ALA A 75 9.68 10.75 -0.97
CA ALA A 75 11.03 10.68 -0.45
C ALA A 75 11.08 9.90 0.87
N GLU A 76 10.13 10.16 1.78
CA GLU A 76 10.09 9.47 3.08
C GLU A 76 9.74 7.98 2.93
N LEU A 77 8.82 7.60 2.03
CA LEU A 77 8.54 6.19 1.77
C LEU A 77 9.74 5.47 1.14
N LYS A 78 10.46 6.15 0.24
CA LYS A 78 11.70 5.60 -0.31
C LYS A 78 12.75 5.35 0.77
N LYS A 79 12.88 6.29 1.72
CA LYS A 79 13.77 6.12 2.88
C LYS A 79 13.38 4.93 3.75
N VAL A 80 12.09 4.70 3.98
CA VAL A 80 11.60 3.50 4.70
C VAL A 80 11.98 2.23 3.94
N ALA A 81 11.78 2.20 2.62
CA ALA A 81 12.17 1.07 1.78
C ALA A 81 13.67 0.74 1.86
N GLU A 82 14.53 1.77 1.90
CA GLU A 82 15.98 1.64 1.97
C GLU A 82 16.50 1.29 3.38
N THR A 83 15.83 1.78 4.43
CA THR A 83 16.27 1.61 5.82
C THR A 83 15.79 0.27 6.41
N ASP A 84 14.55 -0.11 6.10
CA ASP A 84 13.88 -1.25 6.71
C ASP A 84 13.82 -2.48 5.78
N VAL A 85 14.87 -2.68 4.97
CA VAL A 85 14.98 -3.77 4.00
C VAL A 85 14.69 -5.13 4.66
N GLY A 86 13.94 -5.96 3.93
CA GLY A 86 13.50 -7.28 4.35
C GLY A 86 12.26 -7.29 5.25
N THR A 87 11.73 -6.12 5.62
CA THR A 87 10.45 -6.04 6.34
C THR A 87 9.26 -5.93 5.37
N PRO A 88 8.06 -6.40 5.76
CA PRO A 88 6.85 -6.18 4.97
C PRO A 88 6.56 -4.69 4.73
N ALA A 89 6.79 -3.84 5.73
CA ALA A 89 6.54 -2.40 5.62
C ALA A 89 7.41 -1.73 4.55
N ALA A 90 8.67 -2.13 4.41
CA ALA A 90 9.54 -1.65 3.32
C ALA A 90 8.99 -2.01 1.94
N MET A 91 8.42 -3.21 1.76
CA MET A 91 7.80 -3.62 0.49
C MET A 91 6.52 -2.84 0.21
N TRP A 92 5.72 -2.57 1.24
CA TRP A 92 4.57 -1.66 1.12
C TRP A 92 5.00 -0.23 0.80
N ALA A 93 6.14 0.23 1.33
CA ALA A 93 6.70 1.53 1.02
C ALA A 93 7.12 1.61 -0.46
N LEU A 94 7.82 0.60 -0.99
CA LEU A 94 8.16 0.50 -2.42
C LEU A 94 6.92 0.53 -3.32
N GLN A 95 5.88 -0.23 -2.96
CA GLN A 95 4.59 -0.20 -3.65
C GLN A 95 3.99 1.22 -3.63
N GLY A 96 4.04 1.90 -2.48
CA GLY A 96 3.56 3.26 -2.34
C GLY A 96 4.32 4.26 -3.21
N VAL A 97 5.65 4.18 -3.23
CA VAL A 97 6.51 4.99 -4.12
C VAL A 97 6.13 4.74 -5.58
N ALA A 98 5.99 3.48 -5.99
CA ALA A 98 5.59 3.13 -7.35
C ALA A 98 4.21 3.71 -7.74
N ASP A 99 3.22 3.61 -6.84
CA ASP A 99 1.88 4.17 -7.03
C ASP A 99 1.95 5.71 -7.20
N LEU A 100 2.82 6.40 -6.44
CA LEU A 100 3.02 7.85 -6.51
C LEU A 100 3.71 8.30 -7.79
N SER A 101 4.80 7.63 -8.16
CA SER A 101 5.52 7.93 -9.40
C SER A 101 4.62 7.66 -10.62
N LEU A 102 3.79 6.61 -10.59
CA LEU A 102 2.80 6.35 -11.64
C LEU A 102 1.75 7.47 -11.72
N ALA A 103 1.26 7.96 -10.59
CA ALA A 103 0.31 9.07 -10.57
C ALA A 103 0.91 10.36 -11.15
N LYS A 104 2.17 10.67 -10.81
CA LYS A 104 2.91 11.78 -11.41
C LYS A 104 3.07 11.61 -12.92
N ALA A 105 3.52 10.44 -13.36
CA ALA A 105 3.66 10.13 -14.78
C ALA A 105 2.33 10.29 -15.55
N SER A 106 1.23 9.80 -14.99
CA SER A 106 -0.09 9.89 -15.62
C SER A 106 -0.51 11.33 -15.87
N ASN A 107 -0.26 12.24 -14.92
CA ASN A 107 -0.54 13.66 -15.09
C ASN A 107 0.38 14.31 -16.13
N LEU A 108 1.65 13.91 -16.14
CA LEU A 108 2.65 14.46 -17.05
C LEU A 108 2.47 13.98 -18.49
N MET A 109 1.83 12.84 -18.73
CA MET A 109 1.57 12.33 -20.09
C MET A 109 0.85 13.31 -21.01
N PHE A 110 0.10 14.25 -20.43
CA PHE A 110 -0.66 15.27 -21.15
C PHE A 110 0.09 16.59 -21.35
N THR A 111 1.28 16.76 -20.77
CA THR A 111 1.99 18.06 -20.78
C THR A 111 3.49 17.95 -21.03
N ASP A 112 4.14 16.93 -20.49
CA ASP A 112 5.57 16.65 -20.63
C ASP A 112 5.82 15.14 -20.61
N ARG A 113 5.84 14.53 -21.81
CA ARG A 113 6.08 13.09 -21.96
C ARG A 113 7.49 12.67 -21.60
N ALA A 114 8.47 13.56 -21.72
CA ALA A 114 9.85 13.24 -21.38
C ALA A 114 10.00 13.11 -19.87
N GLU A 115 9.38 14.02 -19.11
CA GLU A 115 9.31 13.95 -17.65
C GLU A 115 8.44 12.77 -17.19
N ALA A 116 7.29 12.52 -17.85
CA ALA A 116 6.44 11.37 -17.57
C ALA A 116 7.20 10.04 -17.69
N SER A 117 8.04 9.90 -18.73
CA SER A 117 8.82 8.67 -18.99
C SER A 117 9.82 8.37 -17.88
N LYS A 118 10.39 9.39 -17.23
CA LYS A 118 11.28 9.21 -16.07
C LYS A 118 10.51 8.62 -14.88
N HIS A 119 9.38 9.23 -14.55
CA HIS A 119 8.53 8.73 -13.46
C HIS A 119 7.91 7.35 -13.73
N LEU A 120 7.61 7.03 -15.00
CA LEU A 120 7.21 5.67 -15.37
C LEU A 120 8.33 4.67 -15.12
N LYS A 121 9.57 5.02 -15.46
CA LYS A 121 10.71 4.14 -15.21
C LYS A 121 10.92 3.93 -13.71
N ASP A 122 10.82 4.99 -12.91
CA ASP A 122 10.89 4.88 -11.45
C ASP A 122 9.78 3.98 -10.91
N ALA A 123 8.54 4.14 -11.40
CA ALA A 123 7.43 3.27 -11.01
C ALA A 123 7.67 1.81 -11.39
N GLU A 124 8.18 1.55 -12.60
CA GLU A 124 8.48 0.21 -13.11
C GLU A 124 9.56 -0.48 -12.27
N ASP A 125 10.65 0.21 -11.97
CA ASP A 125 11.75 -0.31 -11.18
C ASP A 125 11.27 -0.69 -9.75
N ASN A 126 10.44 0.15 -9.14
CA ASN A 126 9.87 -0.10 -7.81
C ASN A 126 8.84 -1.25 -7.81
N TYR A 127 7.90 -1.29 -8.77
CA TYR A 127 6.99 -2.43 -8.87
C TYR A 127 7.74 -3.74 -9.12
N ASN A 128 8.77 -3.73 -9.96
CA ASN A 128 9.59 -4.91 -10.20
C ASN A 128 10.32 -5.38 -8.93
N ALA A 129 10.79 -4.46 -8.09
CA ALA A 129 11.35 -4.82 -6.78
C ALA A 129 10.31 -5.54 -5.90
N VAL A 130 9.10 -5.00 -5.80
CA VAL A 130 8.00 -5.63 -5.04
C VAL A 130 7.64 -6.99 -5.62
N LEU A 131 7.51 -7.13 -6.93
CA LEU A 131 7.15 -8.40 -7.59
C LEU A 131 8.20 -9.51 -7.40
N LYS A 132 9.47 -9.15 -7.22
CA LYS A 132 10.56 -10.12 -6.96
C LYS A 132 10.52 -10.66 -5.53
N GLU A 133 10.33 -9.77 -4.57
CA GLU A 133 10.56 -10.07 -3.15
C GLU A 133 9.27 -10.33 -2.36
N ALA A 134 8.14 -9.74 -2.75
CA ALA A 134 6.90 -9.90 -2.03
C ALA A 134 6.45 -11.37 -2.00
N ARG A 135 5.97 -11.77 -0.82
CA ARG A 135 5.36 -13.09 -0.57
C ARG A 135 3.91 -12.98 -0.13
N ASP A 136 3.48 -11.79 0.30
CA ASP A 136 2.08 -11.52 0.61
C ASP A 136 1.24 -11.53 -0.68
N PRO A 137 0.21 -12.39 -0.78
CA PRO A 137 -0.61 -12.50 -2.00
C PRO A 137 -1.36 -11.22 -2.34
N PHE A 138 -1.71 -10.41 -1.35
CA PHE A 138 -2.45 -9.17 -1.58
C PHE A 138 -1.52 -8.08 -2.15
N LEU A 139 -0.33 -7.91 -1.57
CA LEU A 139 0.70 -7.00 -2.08
C LEU A 139 1.15 -7.39 -3.49
N LEU A 140 1.35 -8.69 -3.75
CA LEU A 140 1.67 -9.19 -5.10
C LEU A 140 0.58 -8.82 -6.11
N ALA A 141 -0.69 -9.06 -5.79
CA ALA A 141 -1.80 -8.70 -6.67
C ALA A 141 -1.90 -7.17 -6.87
N ARG A 142 -1.62 -6.39 -5.82
CA ARG A 142 -1.60 -4.92 -5.90
C ARG A 142 -0.48 -4.42 -6.82
N ALA A 143 0.73 -4.97 -6.69
CA ALA A 143 1.87 -4.65 -7.54
C ALA A 143 1.61 -5.03 -9.01
N GLN A 144 1.02 -6.21 -9.25
CA GLN A 144 0.61 -6.63 -10.60
C GLN A 144 -0.43 -5.68 -11.19
N TYR A 145 -1.42 -5.26 -10.40
CA TYR A 145 -2.43 -4.30 -10.85
C TYR A 145 -1.80 -2.93 -11.16
N GLY A 146 -0.88 -2.45 -10.33
CA GLY A 146 -0.10 -1.23 -10.57
C GLY A 146 0.75 -1.32 -11.84
N MET A 147 1.41 -2.46 -12.07
CA MET A 147 2.16 -2.74 -13.29
C MET A 147 1.25 -2.73 -14.53
N ALA A 148 0.03 -3.27 -14.44
CA ALA A 148 -0.94 -3.20 -15.53
C ALA A 148 -1.27 -1.75 -15.91
N ARG A 149 -1.57 -0.91 -14.91
CA ARG A 149 -1.84 0.53 -15.11
C ARG A 149 -0.63 1.29 -15.65
N LEU A 150 0.58 0.89 -15.26
CA LEU A 150 1.82 1.43 -15.80
C LEU A 150 1.95 1.15 -17.29
N GLN A 151 1.67 -0.09 -17.72
CA GLN A 151 1.68 -0.45 -19.14
C GLN A 151 0.56 0.26 -19.92
N GLU A 152 -0.63 0.44 -19.33
CA GLU A 152 -1.70 1.25 -19.93
C GLU A 152 -1.26 2.71 -20.12
N THR A 153 -0.57 3.29 -19.12
CA THR A 153 -0.04 4.66 -19.21
C THR A 153 1.04 4.77 -20.29
N GLN A 154 1.81 3.69 -20.52
CA GLN A 154 2.76 3.57 -21.63
C GLN A 154 2.09 3.29 -23.00
N CYS A 155 0.76 3.25 -23.06
CA CYS A 155 -0.01 2.90 -24.26
C CYS A 155 0.32 1.51 -24.81
N LYS A 156 0.56 0.55 -23.91
CA LYS A 156 0.89 -0.85 -24.20
C LYS A 156 -0.25 -1.78 -23.74
N PRO A 157 -1.39 -1.82 -24.47
CA PRO A 157 -2.59 -2.52 -24.01
C PRO A 157 -2.40 -4.04 -23.90
N ALA A 158 -1.62 -4.65 -24.79
CA ALA A 158 -1.36 -6.09 -24.76
C ALA A 158 -0.58 -6.51 -23.51
N GLU A 159 0.40 -5.70 -23.08
CA GLU A 159 1.17 -5.90 -21.86
C GLU A 159 0.32 -5.64 -20.62
N ALA A 160 -0.50 -4.58 -20.63
CA ALA A 160 -1.44 -4.27 -19.55
C ALA A 160 -2.42 -5.43 -19.31
N LEU A 161 -3.00 -5.98 -20.38
CA LEU A 161 -3.95 -7.09 -20.34
C LEU A 161 -3.38 -8.31 -19.59
N LYS A 162 -2.11 -8.67 -19.84
CA LYS A 162 -1.45 -9.81 -19.18
C LYS A 162 -1.50 -9.68 -17.66
N TYR A 163 -1.16 -8.51 -17.13
CA TYR A 163 -1.15 -8.27 -15.69
C TYR A 163 -2.56 -8.18 -15.10
N TYR A 164 -3.50 -7.53 -15.80
CA TYR A 164 -4.90 -7.50 -15.36
C TYR A 164 -5.51 -8.90 -15.28
N GLU A 165 -5.21 -9.77 -16.23
CA GLU A 165 -5.65 -11.17 -16.18
C GLU A 165 -5.07 -11.93 -14.99
N LEU A 166 -3.78 -11.73 -14.66
CA LEU A 166 -3.15 -12.36 -13.49
C LEU A 166 -3.87 -11.97 -12.20
N VAL A 167 -4.22 -10.69 -12.06
CA VAL A 167 -4.94 -10.19 -10.87
C VAL A 167 -6.39 -10.67 -10.86
N ALA A 168 -7.09 -10.64 -11.99
CA ALA A 168 -8.46 -11.13 -12.11
C ALA A 168 -8.57 -12.63 -11.77
N LYS A 169 -7.58 -13.44 -12.18
CA LYS A 169 -7.52 -14.88 -11.87
C LYS A 169 -7.16 -15.13 -10.40
N SER A 170 -6.12 -14.46 -9.88
CA SER A 170 -5.63 -14.69 -8.52
C SER A 170 -6.51 -14.10 -7.41
N GLN A 171 -7.32 -13.08 -7.71
CA GLN A 171 -8.17 -12.38 -6.73
C GLN A 171 -9.66 -12.37 -7.11
N LYS A 172 -10.13 -13.37 -7.86
CA LYS A 172 -11.47 -13.42 -8.50
C LYS A 172 -12.63 -12.93 -7.63
N ASP A 173 -12.69 -13.35 -6.37
CA ASP A 173 -13.80 -13.05 -5.47
C ASP A 173 -13.60 -11.77 -4.64
N LYS A 174 -12.42 -11.13 -4.74
CA LYS A 174 -12.09 -9.89 -4.03
C LYS A 174 -12.34 -8.66 -4.91
N ALA A 175 -12.47 -7.51 -4.27
CA ALA A 175 -12.72 -6.23 -4.95
C ALA A 175 -11.67 -5.93 -6.04
N LEU A 176 -10.39 -6.17 -5.75
CA LEU A 176 -9.30 -5.93 -6.71
C LEU A 176 -9.40 -6.84 -7.94
N GLY A 177 -9.75 -8.11 -7.79
CA GLY A 177 -9.93 -9.02 -8.94
C GLY A 177 -11.14 -8.67 -9.78
N LYS A 178 -12.24 -8.19 -9.16
CA LYS A 178 -13.41 -7.67 -9.89
C LYS A 178 -13.07 -6.41 -10.69
N ALA A 179 -12.32 -5.48 -10.10
CA ALA A 179 -11.83 -4.30 -10.81
C ALA A 179 -10.92 -4.70 -11.98
N ALA A 180 -9.96 -5.61 -11.75
CA ALA A 180 -9.09 -6.12 -12.80
C ALA A 180 -9.87 -6.82 -13.92
N ALA A 181 -10.93 -7.57 -13.61
CA ALA A 181 -11.77 -8.21 -14.62
C ALA A 181 -12.55 -7.19 -15.48
N GLN A 182 -12.93 -6.04 -14.92
CA GLN A 182 -13.49 -4.94 -15.71
C GLN A 182 -12.43 -4.33 -16.62
N ASP A 183 -11.21 -4.12 -16.10
CA ASP A 183 -10.09 -3.61 -16.88
C ASP A 183 -9.65 -4.57 -18.00
N VAL A 184 -9.72 -5.89 -17.81
CA VAL A 184 -9.52 -6.87 -18.88
C VAL A 184 -10.50 -6.63 -20.03
N LYS A 185 -11.79 -6.40 -19.73
CA LYS A 185 -12.80 -6.12 -20.77
C LYS A 185 -12.49 -4.82 -21.50
N ARG A 186 -12.14 -3.76 -20.76
CA ARG A 186 -11.77 -2.45 -21.32
C ARG A 186 -10.53 -2.56 -22.21
N MET A 187 -9.48 -3.23 -21.75
CA MET A 187 -8.24 -3.39 -22.51
C MET A 187 -8.37 -4.33 -23.73
N SER A 188 -9.44 -5.12 -23.81
CA SER A 188 -9.76 -5.96 -24.97
C SER A 188 -10.68 -5.29 -25.98
N ASP A 189 -11.24 -4.13 -25.64
CA ASP A 189 -12.17 -3.40 -26.49
C ASP A 189 -11.41 -2.66 -27.62
N PRO A 190 -11.74 -2.91 -28.90
CA PRO A 190 -11.09 -2.25 -30.03
C PRO A 190 -11.13 -0.72 -29.95
N GLN A 191 -12.19 -0.12 -29.40
CA GLN A 191 -12.27 1.34 -29.25
C GLN A 191 -11.21 1.86 -28.28
N THR A 192 -11.01 1.17 -27.15
CA THR A 192 -9.99 1.51 -26.17
C THR A 192 -8.58 1.36 -26.76
N ILE A 193 -8.33 0.29 -27.51
CA ILE A 193 -7.04 0.07 -28.18
C ILE A 193 -6.77 1.20 -29.18
N ALA A 194 -7.75 1.54 -30.03
CA ALA A 194 -7.62 2.62 -31.00
C ALA A 194 -7.35 3.98 -30.32
N PHE A 195 -8.00 4.25 -29.18
CA PHE A 195 -7.72 5.46 -28.40
C PHE A 195 -6.29 5.48 -27.86
N LEU A 196 -5.80 4.37 -27.29
CA LEU A 196 -4.43 4.30 -26.77
C LEU A 196 -3.39 4.43 -27.88
N GLU A 197 -3.63 3.87 -29.05
CA GLU A 197 -2.77 4.04 -30.23
C GLU A 197 -2.75 5.50 -30.71
N TRP A 198 -3.92 6.14 -30.82
CA TRP A 198 -4.01 7.56 -31.14
C TRP A 198 -3.30 8.43 -30.10
N PHE A 199 -3.52 8.14 -28.81
CA PHE A 199 -2.89 8.87 -27.72
C PHE A 199 -1.37 8.68 -27.74
N ALA A 200 -0.88 7.47 -28.02
CA ALA A 200 0.56 7.19 -28.13
C ALA A 200 1.24 8.10 -29.17
N ALA A 201 0.56 8.41 -30.27
CA ALA A 201 1.07 9.29 -31.32
C ALA A 201 1.12 10.79 -30.92
N GLN A 202 0.38 11.19 -29.88
CA GLN A 202 0.36 12.58 -29.43
C GLN A 202 1.63 12.96 -28.68
N SER A 203 2.10 14.20 -28.89
CA SER A 203 3.25 14.78 -28.19
C SER A 203 2.92 16.17 -27.66
N PRO A 204 2.05 16.27 -26.63
CA PRO A 204 1.69 17.54 -26.05
C PRO A 204 2.93 18.20 -25.42
N LYS A 205 3.04 19.52 -25.58
CA LYS A 205 4.08 20.34 -24.97
C LYS A 205 3.44 21.40 -24.09
N ARG A 206 4.05 21.68 -22.94
CA ARG A 206 3.63 22.80 -22.10
C ARG A 206 3.66 24.11 -22.92
N PRO A 207 2.59 24.92 -22.87
CA PRO A 207 2.65 26.28 -23.39
C PRO A 207 3.78 27.02 -22.68
N VAL A 208 4.65 27.67 -23.44
CA VAL A 208 5.66 28.58 -22.87
C VAL A 208 4.91 29.73 -22.19
N PRO A 209 5.21 30.08 -20.93
CA PRO A 209 4.53 31.20 -20.27
C PRO A 209 4.76 32.48 -21.08
N THR A 210 3.73 32.97 -21.77
CA THR A 210 3.70 34.32 -22.33
C THR A 210 3.54 35.29 -21.18
N GLY A 211 4.67 35.64 -20.56
CA GLY A 211 4.70 36.55 -19.41
C GLY A 211 4.08 37.89 -19.77
N HIS A 212 2.85 38.15 -19.31
CA HIS A 212 2.28 39.49 -19.17
C HIS A 212 2.64 40.06 -17.80
N GLY A 213 3.92 40.03 -17.47
CA GLY A 213 4.48 40.55 -16.23
C GLY A 213 5.40 41.72 -16.53
N GLY A 214 4.87 42.78 -17.13
CA GLY A 214 5.59 44.03 -17.27
C GLY A 214 5.83 44.63 -15.90
N MET A 215 7.03 44.42 -15.34
CA MET A 215 7.57 45.29 -14.30
C MET A 215 7.56 46.74 -14.82
N PRO A 216 7.26 47.75 -13.99
CA PRO A 216 7.26 49.14 -14.41
C PRO A 216 8.63 49.51 -15.02
N GLY A 217 8.65 49.83 -16.33
CA GLY A 217 9.86 50.31 -17.03
C GLY A 217 10.40 49.44 -18.18
N MET A 218 9.74 48.33 -18.55
CA MET A 218 10.10 47.56 -19.77
C MET A 218 9.18 47.93 -20.96
N PRO A 219 9.71 47.96 -22.20
CA PRO A 219 8.92 48.24 -23.41
C PRO A 219 7.78 47.23 -23.59
N PRO A 220 6.67 47.62 -24.24
CA PRO A 220 5.49 46.78 -24.36
C PRO A 220 5.82 45.45 -25.02
N LEU A 221 5.34 44.37 -24.43
CA LEU A 221 5.39 43.04 -25.02
C LEU A 221 4.60 43.06 -26.33
N ASN A 222 5.30 42.80 -27.43
CA ASN A 222 4.70 42.49 -28.71
C ASN A 222 4.04 41.11 -28.61
N VAL A 223 2.80 41.08 -28.15
CA VAL A 223 1.93 39.91 -28.22
C VAL A 223 1.53 39.70 -29.68
N PRO A 224 1.89 38.57 -30.31
CA PRO A 224 1.27 38.19 -31.56
C PRO A 224 -0.24 38.08 -31.33
N THR A 225 -1.02 38.79 -32.15
CA THR A 225 -2.49 38.75 -32.13
C THR A 225 -3.05 37.36 -32.47
N ASP A 226 -2.19 36.49 -33.00
CA ASP A 226 -2.50 35.12 -33.36
C ASP A 226 -2.06 34.19 -32.24
N LEU A 227 -3.06 33.62 -31.57
CA LEU A 227 -2.86 32.46 -30.70
C LEU A 227 -2.21 31.35 -31.54
N PRO A 228 -1.21 30.61 -31.01
CA PRO A 228 -0.71 29.43 -31.69
C PRO A 228 -1.89 28.49 -32.00
N GLU A 229 -1.92 27.94 -33.21
CA GLU A 229 -2.97 27.00 -33.62
C GLU A 229 -3.10 25.93 -32.54
N ARG A 230 -4.34 25.76 -32.05
CA ARG A 230 -4.64 24.74 -31.04
C ARG A 230 -4.23 23.39 -31.66
N PRO A 231 -3.40 22.58 -30.99
CA PRO A 231 -3.07 21.26 -31.49
C PRO A 231 -4.38 20.51 -31.77
N ASP A 232 -4.44 19.84 -32.91
CA ASP A 232 -5.60 19.07 -33.31
C ASP A 232 -5.79 17.91 -32.32
N ILE A 233 -6.69 18.14 -31.36
CA ILE A 233 -7.13 17.17 -30.36
C ILE A 233 -8.43 16.48 -30.79
N SER A 234 -8.77 16.52 -32.08
CA SER A 234 -9.93 15.79 -32.58
C SER A 234 -9.77 14.31 -32.28
N LEU A 235 -10.84 13.75 -31.70
CA LEU A 235 -10.93 12.33 -31.44
C LEU A 235 -10.97 11.60 -32.79
N PRO A 236 -10.32 10.43 -32.90
CA PRO A 236 -10.44 9.60 -34.09
C PRO A 236 -11.91 9.40 -34.46
N GLY A 237 -12.29 9.62 -35.72
CA GLY A 237 -13.70 9.59 -36.16
C GLY A 237 -14.40 8.23 -36.02
N ASN A 238 -13.69 7.19 -35.57
CA ASN A 238 -14.26 5.89 -35.22
C ASN A 238 -14.63 5.76 -33.74
N LEU A 239 -14.31 6.73 -32.88
CA LEU A 239 -14.81 6.81 -31.50
C LEU A 239 -16.25 7.31 -31.53
N ASN A 240 -17.20 6.36 -31.53
CA ASN A 240 -18.62 6.66 -31.30
C ASN A 240 -18.81 6.97 -29.82
N LEU A 241 -18.42 8.17 -29.41
CA LEU A 241 -18.80 8.71 -28.12
C LEU A 241 -20.26 9.17 -28.25
N ASP A 242 -21.18 8.39 -27.69
CA ASP A 242 -22.53 8.86 -27.34
C ASP A 242 -22.39 9.92 -26.24
N LEU A 243 -21.87 11.08 -26.63
CA LEU A 243 -21.92 12.27 -25.80
C LEU A 243 -23.40 12.67 -25.74
N PRO A 244 -24.01 12.77 -24.55
CA PRO A 244 -25.28 13.47 -24.45
C PRO A 244 -25.08 14.85 -25.07
N GLN A 245 -25.85 15.14 -26.12
CA GLN A 245 -25.79 16.45 -26.76
C GLN A 245 -25.91 17.50 -25.65
N SER A 246 -24.93 18.40 -25.57
CA SER A 246 -25.06 19.61 -24.75
C SER A 246 -26.43 20.21 -25.09
N PRO A 247 -27.30 20.45 -24.10
CA PRO A 247 -28.59 21.07 -24.38
C PRO A 247 -28.30 22.44 -24.99
N THR A 248 -28.51 22.58 -26.30
CA THR A 248 -28.42 23.83 -27.06
C THR A 248 -29.62 24.75 -26.79
N GLY A 249 -30.15 24.70 -25.57
CA GLY A 249 -31.09 25.67 -25.06
C GLY A 249 -30.40 26.46 -23.96
N GLU A 250 -30.38 27.78 -24.09
CA GLU A 250 -30.10 28.72 -23.01
C GLU A 250 -31.06 28.44 -21.83
N THR A 251 -30.72 27.46 -21.02
CA THR A 251 -31.40 27.23 -19.76
C THR A 251 -30.72 28.19 -18.82
N LYS A 252 -31.30 29.39 -18.71
CA LYS A 252 -30.95 30.34 -17.67
C LYS A 252 -31.02 29.60 -16.34
N LEU A 253 -29.86 29.31 -15.75
CA LEU A 253 -29.78 28.78 -14.40
C LEU A 253 -30.36 29.85 -13.48
N GLU A 254 -31.64 29.69 -13.11
CA GLU A 254 -32.23 30.46 -12.04
C GLU A 254 -31.62 29.97 -10.73
N PHE A 255 -30.72 30.77 -10.18
CA PHE A 255 -30.29 30.61 -8.81
C PHE A 255 -31.51 30.88 -7.91
N PRO A 256 -31.83 29.99 -6.95
CA PRO A 256 -32.87 30.25 -5.98
C PRO A 256 -32.56 31.54 -5.22
N LYS A 257 -33.57 32.39 -5.04
CA LYS A 257 -33.44 33.62 -4.25
C LYS A 257 -33.11 33.25 -2.79
N PRO A 258 -32.41 34.14 -2.06
CA PRO A 258 -31.90 33.85 -0.71
C PRO A 258 -32.95 33.53 0.38
N ASP A 259 -34.25 33.56 0.07
CA ASP A 259 -35.32 33.36 1.05
C ASP A 259 -35.77 31.90 1.21
N ASP A 260 -35.30 30.96 0.38
CA ASP A 260 -35.55 29.52 0.52
C ASP A 260 -34.37 28.78 1.16
N ALA A 261 -33.84 29.32 2.26
CA ALA A 261 -32.98 28.53 3.14
C ALA A 261 -33.85 27.48 3.88
N PRO A 262 -33.50 26.18 3.85
CA PRO A 262 -34.15 25.21 4.71
C PRO A 262 -33.92 25.62 6.17
N LYS A 263 -35.00 25.67 6.96
CA LYS A 263 -34.89 25.78 8.41
C LYS A 263 -34.03 24.62 8.90
N ASN A 264 -32.94 25.00 9.56
CA ASN A 264 -31.96 24.10 10.14
C ASN A 264 -32.60 23.44 11.37
N ASP A 265 -33.34 22.34 11.20
CA ASP A 265 -33.75 21.48 12.29
C ASP A 265 -32.54 20.67 12.76
N ALA A 266 -31.72 21.29 13.59
CA ALA A 266 -30.69 20.60 14.36
C ALA A 266 -31.36 19.54 15.25
N PRO A 267 -30.86 18.29 15.29
CA PRO A 267 -31.28 17.33 16.29
C PRO A 267 -30.99 17.89 17.68
N LYS A 268 -32.01 17.98 18.53
CA LYS A 268 -31.84 18.25 19.97
C LYS A 268 -30.88 17.20 20.53
N ALA A 269 -29.73 17.67 21.03
CA ALA A 269 -28.85 16.89 21.87
C ALA A 269 -29.60 16.54 23.16
N ASP A 270 -29.90 15.25 23.36
CA ASP A 270 -30.25 14.71 24.66
C ASP A 270 -29.02 14.85 25.58
N ALA A 271 -29.15 15.73 26.57
CA ALA A 271 -28.16 15.90 27.62
C ALA A 271 -28.11 14.63 28.51
N PRO A 272 -26.94 14.03 28.73
CA PRO A 272 -26.79 13.01 29.77
C PRO A 272 -26.97 13.66 31.14
N LYS A 273 -27.99 13.22 31.90
CA LYS A 273 -28.07 13.47 33.34
C LYS A 273 -26.95 12.66 34.02
N GLY A 274 -25.82 13.30 34.26
CA GLY A 274 -24.77 12.81 35.15
C GLY A 274 -24.91 13.48 36.51
N ASP A 275 -25.20 12.68 37.54
CA ASP A 275 -25.12 13.05 38.94
C ASP A 275 -23.70 13.52 39.29
N VAL A 276 -23.58 14.76 39.77
CA VAL A 276 -22.33 15.30 40.32
C VAL A 276 -22.45 15.28 41.86
N PRO A 277 -21.60 14.54 42.59
CA PRO A 277 -21.56 14.61 44.05
C PRO A 277 -20.98 15.95 44.54
N PRO A 278 -21.41 16.46 45.71
CA PRO A 278 -21.08 17.80 46.16
C PRO A 278 -19.60 17.92 46.59
N ALA A 279 -18.99 19.06 46.26
CA ALA A 279 -17.62 19.43 46.59
C ALA A 279 -17.43 19.71 48.11
N PRO A 280 -16.21 19.51 48.67
CA PRO A 280 -15.95 19.69 50.09
C PRO A 280 -15.80 21.17 50.49
N GLU A 281 -16.29 21.52 51.68
CA GLU A 281 -16.25 22.86 52.26
C GLU A 281 -14.81 23.34 52.59
N PRO A 282 -14.55 24.66 52.51
CA PRO A 282 -13.25 25.22 52.91
C PRO A 282 -13.16 25.34 54.43
N LYS A 283 -12.11 24.73 55.01
CA LYS A 283 -11.74 24.95 56.42
C LYS A 283 -11.14 26.35 56.61
N LYS A 284 -11.62 27.04 57.65
CA LYS A 284 -10.99 28.21 58.28
C LYS A 284 -9.68 27.83 58.95
#